data_AF-A0A284RDI1-F1
#
_entry.id   AF-A0A284RDI1-F1
#
_cell.length_a   1.000
_cell.length_b   1.000
_cell.length_c   1.000
_cell.angle_alpha   90.00
_cell.angle_beta   90.00
_cell.angle_gamma   90.00
#
_symmetry.space_group_name_H-M   'P 1'
#
loop_
_entity.id
_entity.type
_entity.pdbx_description
1 polymer ?
#
loop_
_entity_poly.entity_id
_entity_poly.type
_entity_poly.pdbx_seq_one_letter_code
_entity_poly.pdbx_strand_id
1 'polypeptide(L)'
;MPVDVSVILSQLATSWGLLTHSVNQVVQAGRGNPHQVHLQTNEVAHFENVYQLHRNLLDTSSHSNIDVGLHNIRHLLCKAALTSSDPPKQPPILVQGSLQHTG
;
A
#
# COMPACT_ATOMS: atom_id res chain seq x y z
N MET A 1 -20.86 10.48 19.40
CA MET A 1 -19.84 10.19 20.44
C MET A 1 -18.48 10.41 19.82
N PRO A 2 -17.52 11.08 20.51
CA PRO A 2 -16.17 11.19 20.00
C PRO A 2 -15.58 9.78 19.82
N VAL A 3 -14.99 9.50 18.66
CA VAL A 3 -14.30 8.24 18.42
C VAL A 3 -13.05 8.22 19.31
N ASP A 4 -12.89 7.16 20.09
CA ASP A 4 -11.74 7.01 20.98
C ASP A 4 -10.45 6.84 20.17
N VAL A 5 -9.49 7.72 20.38
CA VAL A 5 -8.19 7.72 19.69
C VAL A 5 -7.46 6.39 19.89
N SER A 6 -7.60 5.76 21.07
CA SER A 6 -6.98 4.46 21.35
C SER A 6 -7.53 3.34 20.46
N VAL A 7 -8.82 3.39 20.11
CA VAL A 7 -9.47 2.43 19.21
C VAL A 7 -8.93 2.60 17.79
N ILE A 8 -8.79 3.85 17.32
CA ILE A 8 -8.23 4.15 15.99
C ILE A 8 -6.78 3.67 15.88
N LEU A 9 -5.95 3.94 16.90
CA LEU A 9 -4.55 3.52 16.93
C LEU A 9 -4.41 1.99 16.96
N SER A 10 -5.26 1.30 17.75
CA SER A 10 -5.29 -0.17 17.79
C SER A 10 -5.71 -0.78 16.44
N GLN A 11 -6.68 -0.15 15.77
CA GLN A 11 -7.13 -0.58 14.45
C GLN A 11 -6.04 -0.37 13.40
N LEU A 12 -5.33 0.76 13.41
CA LEU A 12 -4.17 1.00 12.53
C LEU A 12 -3.07 -0.04 12.75
N ALA A 13 -2.71 -0.34 14.00
CA ALA A 13 -1.69 -1.33 14.31
C ALA A 13 -2.10 -2.74 13.85
N THR A 14 -3.38 -3.10 14.04
CA THR A 14 -3.92 -4.39 13.59
C THR A 14 -3.91 -4.49 12.07
N SER A 15 -4.39 -3.47 11.37
CA SER A 15 -4.38 -3.42 9.91
C SER A 15 -2.96 -3.48 9.34
N TRP A 16 -1.99 -2.84 10.00
CA TRP A 16 -0.58 -2.94 9.63
C TRP A 16 -0.04 -4.37 9.79
N GLY A 17 -0.35 -5.03 10.90
CA GLY A 17 0.05 -6.42 11.16
C GLY A 17 -0.54 -7.40 10.12
N LEU A 18 -1.82 -7.23 9.78
CA LEU A 18 -2.47 -8.04 8.75
C LEU A 18 -1.85 -7.79 7.36
N LEU A 19 -1.61 -6.53 7.00
CA LEU A 19 -1.00 -6.15 5.73
C LEU A 19 0.41 -6.76 5.57
N THR A 20 1.24 -6.63 6.59
CA THR A 20 2.60 -7.17 6.57
C THR A 20 2.62 -8.69 6.50
N HIS A 21 1.73 -9.38 7.23
CA HIS A 21 1.57 -10.83 7.10
C HIS A 21 1.14 -11.24 5.69
N SER A 22 0.12 -10.57 5.15
CA SER A 22 -0.44 -10.82 3.82
C SER A 22 0.60 -10.65 2.71
N VAL A 23 1.39 -9.57 2.75
CA VAL A 23 2.48 -9.30 1.79
C VAL A 23 3.60 -10.34 1.90
N ASN A 24 3.97 -10.74 3.12
CA ASN A 24 4.99 -11.77 3.33
C ASN A 24 4.60 -13.11 2.70
N GLN A 25 3.32 -13.50 2.74
CA GLN A 25 2.85 -14.71 2.07
C GLN A 25 3.08 -14.66 0.55
N VAL A 26 2.79 -13.51 -0.07
CA VAL A 26 2.99 -13.30 -1.52
C VAL A 26 4.47 -13.34 -1.89
N VAL A 27 5.33 -12.71 -1.08
CA VAL A 27 6.78 -12.69 -1.32
C VAL A 27 7.40 -14.08 -1.15
N GLN A 28 6.98 -14.84 -0.14
CA GLN A 28 7.51 -16.18 0.13
C GLN A 28 7.04 -17.25 -0.87
N ALA A 29 5.89 -17.04 -1.54
CA ALA A 29 5.36 -17.98 -2.52
C ALA A 29 6.23 -18.17 -3.78
N GLY A 30 7.27 -17.34 -3.98
CA GLY A 30 8.34 -17.56 -4.98
C GLY A 30 7.97 -17.31 -6.44
N ARG A 31 6.69 -17.48 -6.82
CA ARG A 31 6.09 -17.02 -8.08
C ARG A 31 4.77 -16.35 -7.72
N GLY A 32 4.79 -15.03 -7.56
CA GLY A 32 3.62 -14.27 -7.09
C GLY A 32 2.40 -14.59 -7.94
N ASN A 33 1.39 -15.23 -7.34
CA ASN A 33 0.13 -15.44 -8.03
C ASN A 33 -0.43 -14.04 -8.37
N PRO A 34 -0.69 -13.72 -9.65
CA PRO A 34 -1.10 -12.38 -10.06
C PRO A 34 -2.36 -11.92 -9.34
N HIS A 35 -3.28 -12.83 -9.02
CA HIS A 35 -4.49 -12.51 -8.24
C HIS A 35 -4.16 -12.13 -6.80
N GLN A 36 -3.22 -12.84 -6.15
CA GLN A 36 -2.81 -12.52 -4.78
C GLN A 36 -2.03 -11.21 -4.72
N VAL A 37 -1.16 -10.95 -5.69
CA VAL A 37 -0.44 -9.66 -5.79
C VAL A 37 -1.42 -8.50 -5.96
N HIS A 38 -2.45 -8.68 -6.81
CA HIS A 38 -3.48 -7.67 -7.02
C HIS A 38 -4.33 -7.41 -5.78
N LEU A 39 -4.81 -8.47 -5.10
CA LEU A 39 -5.53 -8.34 -3.84
C LEU A 39 -4.72 -7.55 -2.80
N GLN A 40 -3.42 -7.82 -2.72
CA GLN A 40 -2.58 -7.23 -1.68
C GLN A 40 -2.27 -5.77 -2.00
N THR A 41 -2.21 -5.43 -3.29
CA THR A 41 -2.14 -4.02 -3.73
C THR A 41 -3.40 -3.25 -3.30
N ASN A 42 -4.58 -3.89 -3.36
CA ASN A 42 -5.82 -3.27 -2.88
C ASN A 42 -5.85 -3.13 -1.35
N GLU A 43 -5.32 -4.12 -0.61
CA GLU A 43 -5.17 -4.04 0.85
C GLU A 43 -4.24 -2.88 1.27
N VAL A 44 -3.12 -2.69 0.54
CA VAL A 44 -2.23 -1.53 0.75
C VAL A 44 -3.00 -0.22 0.54
N ALA A 45 -3.73 -0.09 -0.56
CA ALA A 45 -4.50 1.12 -0.84
C ALA A 45 -5.59 1.39 0.22
N HIS A 46 -6.21 0.34 0.75
CA HIS A 46 -7.17 0.46 1.84
C HIS A 46 -6.52 0.97 3.13
N PHE A 47 -5.39 0.38 3.53
CA PHE A 47 -4.64 0.85 4.70
C PHE A 47 -4.22 2.31 4.53
N GLU A 48 -3.75 2.70 3.35
CA GLU A 48 -3.30 4.07 3.07
C GLU A 48 -4.42 5.10 3.21
N ASN A 49 -5.63 4.76 2.77
CA ASN A 49 -6.79 5.63 2.97
C ASN A 49 -7.10 5.81 4.46
N VAL A 50 -7.09 4.73 5.24
CA VAL A 50 -7.33 4.79 6.71
C VAL A 50 -6.21 5.58 7.41
N TYR A 51 -4.96 5.34 7.03
CA TYR A 51 -3.82 6.06 7.56
C TYR A 51 -3.88 7.56 7.24
N GLN A 52 -4.20 7.95 6.00
CA GLN A 52 -4.34 9.37 5.63
C GLN A 52 -5.46 10.06 6.42
N LEU A 53 -6.57 9.37 6.69
CA LEU A 53 -7.67 9.91 7.50
C LEU A 53 -7.26 10.16 8.96
N HIS A 54 -6.33 9.37 9.49
CA HIS A 54 -5.97 9.38 10.91
C HIS A 54 -4.53 9.86 11.18
N ARG A 55 -3.80 10.30 10.16
CA ARG A 55 -2.39 10.72 10.27
C ARG A 55 -2.16 11.76 11.37
N ASN A 56 -3.09 12.70 11.56
CA ASN A 56 -2.91 13.78 12.54
C ASN A 56 -2.88 13.30 14.01
N LEU A 57 -3.24 12.04 14.27
CA LEU A 57 -3.19 11.42 15.60
C LEU A 57 -1.81 10.85 15.94
N LEU A 58 -0.89 10.81 14.97
CA LEU A 58 0.42 10.19 15.08
C LEU A 58 1.52 11.26 15.10
N ASP A 59 2.61 10.95 15.80
CA ASP A 59 3.81 11.78 15.78
C ASP A 59 4.60 11.64 14.47
N THR A 60 5.54 12.56 14.24
CA THR A 60 6.36 12.60 13.03
C THR A 60 7.21 11.34 12.83
N SER A 61 7.68 10.72 13.92
CA SER A 61 8.43 9.45 13.86
C SER A 61 7.55 8.30 13.35
N SER A 62 6.31 8.23 13.83
CA SER A 62 5.33 7.23 13.44
C SER A 62 4.92 7.41 11.98
N HIS A 63 4.75 8.66 11.51
CA HIS A 63 4.56 8.95 10.09
C HIS A 63 5.70 8.41 9.25
N SER A 64 6.94 8.78 9.62
CA SER A 64 8.13 8.39 8.86
C SER A 64 8.27 6.87 8.77
N ASN A 65 8.02 6.16 9.87
CA ASN A 65 8.09 4.70 9.91
C ASN A 65 7.03 4.04 9.03
N ILE A 66 5.78 4.54 9.08
CA ILE A 66 4.69 4.02 8.25
C ILE A 66 4.95 4.30 6.77
N ASP A 67 5.38 5.51 6.42
CA ASP A 67 5.66 5.90 5.04
C ASP A 67 6.79 5.06 4.42
N VAL A 68 7.89 4.85 5.16
CA VAL A 68 8.99 3.97 4.74
C VAL A 68 8.51 2.53 4.60
N GLY A 69 7.70 2.04 5.54
CA GLY A 69 7.15 0.69 5.46
C GLY A 69 6.23 0.49 4.26
N LEU A 70 5.35 1.45 3.97
CA LEU A 70 4.46 1.43 2.80
C LEU A 70 5.25 1.44 1.49
N HIS A 71 6.30 2.27 1.42
CA HIS A 71 7.22 2.27 0.29
C HIS A 71 7.83 0.89 0.05
N ASN A 72 8.34 0.25 1.11
CA ASN A 72 8.92 -1.09 1.03
C ASN A 72 7.90 -2.14 0.60
N ILE A 73 6.68 -2.11 1.15
CA ILE A 73 5.61 -3.04 0.79
C ILE A 73 5.26 -2.91 -0.71
N ARG A 74 5.06 -1.68 -1.20
CA ARG A 74 4.78 -1.43 -2.62
C ARG A 74 5.92 -1.94 -3.52
N HIS A 75 7.16 -1.70 -3.11
CA HIS A 75 8.32 -2.19 -3.84
C HIS A 75 8.33 -3.72 -3.94
N LEU A 76 8.06 -4.42 -2.82
CA LEU A 76 7.98 -5.88 -2.78
C LEU A 76 6.85 -6.43 -3.65
N LEU A 77 5.66 -5.83 -3.60
CA LEU A 77 4.53 -6.23 -4.43
C LEU A 77 4.80 -5.99 -5.92
N CYS A 78 5.42 -4.87 -6.28
CA CYS A 78 5.83 -4.59 -7.66
C CYS A 78 6.82 -5.64 -8.16
N LYS A 79 7.84 -5.97 -7.35
CA LYS A 79 8.78 -7.05 -7.65
C LYS A 79 8.07 -8.39 -7.83
N ALA A 80 7.15 -8.73 -6.94
CA ALA A 80 6.35 -9.95 -7.03
C ALA A 80 5.49 -9.99 -8.31
N ALA A 81 4.86 -8.87 -8.69
CA ALA A 81 4.09 -8.73 -9.92
C ALA A 81 4.93 -8.97 -11.19
N LEU A 82 6.17 -8.46 -11.21
CA LEU A 82 7.09 -8.63 -12.34
C LEU A 82 7.60 -10.06 -12.47
N THR A 83 7.75 -10.76 -11.34
CA THR A 83 8.17 -12.18 -11.31
C THR A 83 6.99 -13.17 -11.35
N SER A 84 5.76 -12.66 -11.47
CA SER A 84 4.54 -13.47 -11.59
C SER A 84 4.59 -14.36 -12.83
N SER A 85 3.89 -15.51 -12.77
CA SER A 85 3.69 -16.38 -13.93
C SER A 85 2.86 -15.75 -15.05
N ASP A 86 2.14 -14.66 -14.74
CA ASP A 86 1.42 -13.83 -15.71
C ASP A 86 1.75 -12.35 -15.44
N PRO A 87 2.90 -11.85 -15.93
CA PRO A 87 3.31 -10.47 -15.72
C PRO A 87 2.43 -9.52 -16.55
N PRO A 88 2.32 -8.23 -16.19
CA PRO A 88 1.57 -7.27 -16.98
C PRO A 88 2.11 -7.21 -18.42
N LYS A 89 1.26 -7.55 -19.39
CA LYS A 89 1.61 -7.64 -20.82
C LYS A 89 1.44 -6.34 -21.58
N GLN A 90 0.70 -5.38 -21.02
CA GLN A 90 0.41 -4.11 -21.68
C GLN A 90 1.20 -2.98 -21.01
N PRO A 91 1.94 -2.17 -21.80
CA PRO A 91 2.58 -0.97 -21.27
C PRO A 91 1.52 0.03 -20.80
N PRO A 92 1.83 0.88 -19.80
CA PRO A 92 0.93 1.94 -19.38
C PRO A 92 0.66 2.88 -20.56
N ILE A 93 -0.60 3.26 -20.74
CA ILE A 93 -0.99 4.27 -21.74
C ILE A 93 -0.50 5.62 -21.22
N LEU A 94 0.52 6.18 -21.86
CA LEU A 94 1.00 7.53 -21.58
C LEU A 94 0.08 8.52 -22.30
N VAL A 95 -0.72 9.26 -21.54
CA VAL A 95 -1.54 10.36 -22.07
C VAL A 95 -0.78 11.66 -21.86
N GLN A 96 -0.64 12.47 -22.91
CA GLN A 96 -0.01 13.78 -22.80
C GLN A 96 -0.84 14.67 -21.87
N GLY A 97 -0.24 15.13 -20.78
CA GLY A 97 -0.87 16.10 -19.89
C GLY A 97 -1.09 17.43 -20.62
N SER A 98 -2.26 18.02 -20.46
CA SER A 98 -2.55 19.37 -20.94
C SER A 98 -1.71 20.38 -20.15
N LEU A 99 -0.65 20.89 -20.76
CA LEU A 99 0.06 22.08 -20.26
C LEU A 99 -0.89 23.27 -20.40
N GLN A 100 -1.70 23.55 -19.38
CA GLN A 100 -2.35 24.85 -19.25
C GLN A 100 -1.25 25.89 -19.03
N HIS A 101 -0.79 26.50 -20.12
CA HIS A 101 -0.07 27.76 -20.07
C HIS A 101 -1.06 28.82 -19.56
N THR A 102 -1.06 29.08 -18.26
CA THR A 102 -1.53 30.38 -17.76
C THR A 102 -0.45 31.40 -18.14
N GLY A 103 -0.68 32.11 -19.24
CA GLY A 103 0.03 33.34 -19.57
C GLY A 103 -0.39 34.49 -18.67
#